data_AF-A0A2S3X4X5-F1
#
_entry.id   AF-A0A2S3X4X5-F1
#
_cell.length_a   1.000
_cell.length_b   1.000
_cell.length_c   1.000
_cell.angle_alpha   90.00
_cell.angle_beta   90.00
_cell.angle_gamma   90.00
#
_symmetry.space_group_name_H-M   'P 1'
#
loop_
_entity.id
_entity.type
_entity.pdbx_description
1 polymer ?
#
loop_
_entity_poly.entity_id
_entity_poly.type
_entity_poly.pdbx_seq_one_letter_code
_entity_poly.pdbx_strand_id
1 'polypeptide(L)'
;MGEADLGAFVSICCEEMMRRKADVVEELERVLSRIGWKFSGTTLIPVDIFDVADLASIPEQARADIQKASSRLRDGDLSGALSAACGALDSVTADIYSICNLGDPNKASFQERVKRSVDALNVKSRLVQELVDIGWSEADYKPLANNLEGSLNQAAFVMQKLRSDMGDVHGTKPVINALVYDSIKWSALLLRALALH
;
A
#
# COMPACT_ATOMS: atom_id res chain seq x y z
N MET A 1 -0.50 9.41 -26.82
CA MET A 1 -1.62 9.71 -25.93
C MET A 1 -1.11 9.47 -24.53
N GLY A 2 -1.09 10.49 -23.67
CA GLY A 2 -0.57 10.35 -22.31
C GLY A 2 -1.52 9.54 -21.43
N GLU A 3 -1.06 9.00 -20.29
CA GLU A 3 -1.93 8.32 -19.31
C GLU A 3 -3.13 9.18 -18.89
N ALA A 4 -2.94 10.48 -18.75
CA ALA A 4 -4.00 11.45 -18.44
C ALA A 4 -5.10 11.50 -19.51
N ASP A 5 -4.73 11.38 -20.79
CA ASP A 5 -5.69 11.39 -21.91
C ASP A 5 -6.53 10.10 -21.93
N LEU A 6 -5.93 8.97 -21.54
CA LEU A 6 -6.57 7.66 -21.54
C LEU A 6 -7.56 7.54 -20.37
N GLY A 7 -7.21 8.06 -19.19
CA GLY A 7 -8.12 8.13 -18.04
C GLY A 7 -9.34 9.01 -18.30
N ALA A 8 -9.14 10.18 -18.89
CA ALA A 8 -10.23 11.07 -19.28
C ALA A 8 -11.18 10.42 -20.29
N PHE A 9 -10.64 9.68 -21.27
CA PHE A 9 -11.44 8.93 -22.24
C PHE A 9 -12.33 7.87 -21.59
N VAL A 10 -11.76 7.05 -20.68
CA VAL A 10 -12.50 5.99 -19.98
C VAL A 10 -13.61 6.59 -19.10
N SER A 11 -13.35 7.67 -18.35
CA SER A 11 -14.37 8.36 -17.57
C SER A 11 -15.52 8.84 -18.45
N ILE A 12 -15.24 9.58 -19.53
CA ILE A 12 -16.28 10.13 -20.42
C ILE A 12 -17.16 9.01 -21.00
N CYS A 13 -16.56 7.91 -21.47
CA CYS A 13 -17.32 6.79 -22.02
C CYS A 13 -18.21 6.13 -20.97
N CYS A 14 -17.71 5.87 -19.77
CA CYS A 14 -18.44 5.17 -18.72
C CYS A 14 -19.55 6.03 -18.12
N GLU A 15 -19.30 7.33 -17.92
CA GLU A 15 -20.30 8.29 -17.44
C GLU A 15 -21.47 8.44 -18.43
N GLU A 16 -21.19 8.47 -19.74
CA GLU A 16 -22.24 8.50 -20.75
C GLU A 16 -23.02 7.20 -20.90
N MET A 17 -22.38 6.05 -20.67
CA MET A 17 -23.07 4.77 -20.61
C MET A 17 -24.09 4.74 -19.45
N MET A 18 -23.71 5.25 -18.27
CA MET A 18 -24.61 5.34 -17.12
C MET A 18 -25.81 6.27 -17.36
N ARG A 19 -25.59 7.43 -18.00
CA ARG A 19 -26.67 8.38 -18.32
C ARG A 19 -27.73 7.75 -19.23
N ARG A 20 -27.32 6.87 -20.14
CA ARG A 20 -28.22 6.26 -21.14
C ARG A 20 -28.86 4.97 -20.65
N LYS A 21 -28.19 4.24 -19.76
CA LYS A 21 -28.59 2.90 -19.29
C LYS A 21 -28.24 2.71 -17.82
N ALA A 22 -29.18 3.03 -16.94
CA ALA A 22 -29.00 2.86 -15.49
C ALA A 22 -28.95 1.37 -15.07
N ASP A 23 -29.42 0.46 -15.92
CA ASP A 23 -29.44 -0.98 -15.71
C ASP A 23 -28.07 -1.66 -15.86
N VAL A 24 -27.10 -1.03 -16.52
CA VAL A 24 -25.73 -1.58 -16.67
C VAL A 24 -24.76 -1.10 -15.59
N VAL A 25 -25.20 -0.23 -14.67
CA VAL A 25 -24.34 0.44 -13.68
C VAL A 25 -23.65 -0.55 -12.76
N GLU A 26 -24.40 -1.51 -12.21
CA GLU A 26 -23.87 -2.50 -11.27
C GLU A 26 -22.79 -3.38 -11.92
N GLU A 27 -23.03 -3.79 -13.17
CA GLU A 27 -22.08 -4.59 -13.94
C GLU A 27 -20.85 -3.78 -14.38
N LEU A 28 -21.06 -2.51 -14.73
CA LEU A 28 -19.99 -1.59 -15.10
C LEU A 28 -19.11 -1.26 -13.88
N GLU A 29 -19.69 -1.02 -12.72
CA GLU A 29 -18.97 -0.82 -11.46
C GLU A 29 -18.18 -2.07 -11.05
N ARG A 30 -18.76 -3.27 -11.23
CA ARG A 30 -18.07 -4.55 -11.03
C ARG A 30 -16.85 -4.70 -11.95
N VAL A 31 -16.91 -4.23 -13.19
CA VAL A 31 -15.80 -4.31 -14.15
C VAL A 31 -14.77 -3.19 -13.95
N LEU A 32 -15.19 -1.97 -13.62
CA LEU A 32 -14.29 -0.83 -13.42
C LEU A 32 -13.52 -0.93 -12.11
N SER A 33 -14.15 -1.42 -11.04
CA SER A 33 -13.47 -1.67 -9.75
C SER A 33 -12.28 -2.62 -9.89
N ARG A 34 -12.31 -3.49 -10.90
CA ARG A 34 -11.21 -4.40 -11.24
C ARG A 34 -9.98 -3.67 -11.75
N ILE A 35 -10.16 -2.61 -12.52
CA ILE A 35 -9.04 -1.87 -13.11
C ILE A 35 -8.67 -0.64 -12.27
N GLY A 36 -9.12 -0.59 -11.02
CA GLY A 36 -8.83 0.53 -10.12
C GLY A 36 -9.65 1.76 -10.49
N TRP A 37 -10.93 1.61 -10.82
CA TRP A 37 -11.85 2.72 -11.07
C TRP A 37 -13.13 2.53 -10.29
N LYS A 38 -13.68 3.59 -9.70
CA LYS A 38 -14.96 3.53 -8.99
C LYS A 38 -15.83 4.71 -9.37
N PHE A 39 -17.14 4.51 -9.26
CA PHE A 39 -18.07 5.62 -9.35
C PHE A 39 -18.22 6.32 -8.00
N SER A 40 -18.27 7.64 -8.04
CA SER A 40 -18.73 8.50 -6.95
C SER A 40 -19.93 9.28 -7.48
N GLY A 41 -21.14 8.77 -7.19
CA GLY A 41 -22.37 9.25 -7.82
C GLY A 41 -22.38 8.95 -9.33
N THR A 42 -22.29 9.99 -10.15
CA THR A 42 -22.22 9.85 -11.63
C THR A 42 -20.82 10.05 -12.20
N THR A 43 -19.82 10.33 -11.35
CA THR A 43 -18.45 10.60 -11.77
C THR A 43 -17.59 9.35 -11.61
N LEU A 44 -16.83 8.99 -12.65
CA LEU A 44 -15.88 7.89 -12.56
C LEU A 44 -14.51 8.42 -12.12
N ILE A 45 -14.02 7.92 -10.98
CA ILE A 45 -12.72 8.28 -10.40
C ILE A 45 -11.74 7.10 -10.50
N PRO A 46 -10.48 7.34 -10.90
CA PRO A 46 -9.43 6.36 -10.74
C PRO A 46 -9.14 6.17 -9.26
N VAL A 47 -9.22 4.94 -8.82
CA VAL A 47 -8.78 4.45 -7.52
C VAL A 47 -7.39 3.85 -7.74
N ASP A 48 -6.41 4.74 -7.97
CA ASP A 48 -5.02 4.31 -8.08
C ASP A 48 -4.63 3.62 -6.80
N ILE A 49 -4.29 2.33 -6.87
CA ILE A 49 -3.81 1.57 -5.72
C ILE A 49 -2.37 1.98 -5.41
N PHE A 50 -1.58 2.31 -6.44
CA PHE A 50 -0.20 2.77 -6.33
C PHE A 50 0.08 3.91 -7.31
N ASP A 51 1.07 4.73 -6.98
CA ASP A 51 1.78 5.53 -7.98
C ASP A 51 2.84 4.62 -8.63
N VAL A 52 2.84 4.52 -9.97
CA VAL A 52 3.80 3.70 -10.72
C VAL A 52 5.24 4.20 -10.52
N ALA A 53 5.42 5.50 -10.31
CA ALA A 53 6.73 6.08 -10.01
C ALA A 53 7.26 5.59 -8.66
N ASP A 54 6.40 5.46 -7.65
CA ASP A 54 6.78 4.94 -6.33
C ASP A 54 7.26 3.48 -6.44
N LEU A 55 6.63 2.66 -7.31
CA LEU A 55 7.01 1.25 -7.51
C LEU A 55 8.43 1.06 -8.09
N ALA A 56 8.93 2.03 -8.86
CA ALA A 56 10.26 1.93 -9.49
C ALA A 56 11.40 1.94 -8.45
N SER A 57 11.17 2.56 -7.29
CA SER A 57 12.15 2.67 -6.21
C SER A 57 12.18 1.45 -5.26
N ILE A 58 11.21 0.54 -5.39
CA ILE A 58 11.07 -0.63 -4.52
C ILE A 58 11.87 -1.82 -5.10
N PRO A 59 12.50 -2.67 -4.26
CA PRO A 59 13.16 -3.91 -4.71
C PRO A 59 12.22 -4.82 -5.53
N GLU A 60 12.79 -5.51 -6.52
CA GLU A 60 12.03 -6.30 -7.51
C GLU A 60 11.04 -7.29 -6.88
N GLN A 61 11.48 -8.05 -5.87
CA GLN A 61 10.64 -9.05 -5.22
C GLN A 61 9.43 -8.41 -4.53
N ALA A 62 9.65 -7.32 -3.80
CA ALA A 62 8.58 -6.60 -3.13
C ALA A 62 7.65 -5.87 -4.12
N ARG A 63 8.18 -5.42 -5.25
CA ARG A 63 7.40 -4.86 -6.36
C ARG A 63 6.47 -5.92 -6.97
N ALA A 64 6.98 -7.12 -7.21
CA ALA A 64 6.17 -8.22 -7.72
C ALA A 64 5.05 -8.61 -6.73
N ASP A 65 5.35 -8.67 -5.43
CA ASP A 65 4.37 -9.01 -4.40
C ASP A 65 3.29 -7.94 -4.23
N ILE A 66 3.65 -6.64 -4.30
CA ILE A 66 2.67 -5.56 -4.18
C ILE A 66 1.79 -5.43 -5.44
N GLN A 67 2.34 -5.70 -6.64
CA GLN A 67 1.56 -5.79 -7.88
C GLN A 67 0.59 -7.00 -7.86
N LYS A 68 1.05 -8.12 -7.29
CA LYS A 68 0.21 -9.30 -7.06
C LYS A 68 -0.93 -9.00 -6.09
N ALA A 69 -0.69 -8.20 -5.05
CA ALA A 69 -1.73 -7.78 -4.12
C ALA A 69 -2.85 -6.99 -4.82
N SER A 70 -2.49 -6.05 -5.70
CA SER A 70 -3.45 -5.30 -6.52
C SER A 70 -4.22 -6.20 -7.48
N SER A 71 -3.54 -7.12 -8.18
CA SER A 71 -4.18 -8.07 -9.08
C SER A 71 -5.19 -8.97 -8.36
N ARG A 72 -4.86 -9.43 -7.15
CA ARG A 72 -5.77 -10.25 -6.33
C ARG A 72 -6.95 -9.45 -5.80
N LEU A 73 -6.75 -8.21 -5.37
CA LEU A 73 -7.82 -7.32 -4.95
C LEU A 73 -8.82 -7.12 -6.10
N ARG A 74 -8.30 -6.84 -7.30
CA ARG A 74 -9.07 -6.77 -8.54
C ARG A 74 -9.91 -8.03 -8.75
N ASP A 75 -9.28 -9.19 -8.65
CA ASP A 75 -9.92 -10.46 -8.98
C ASP A 75 -10.90 -10.93 -7.88
N GLY A 76 -11.01 -10.18 -6.77
CA GLY A 76 -11.89 -10.47 -5.63
C GLY A 76 -11.29 -11.42 -4.60
N ASP A 77 -10.02 -11.80 -4.75
CA ASP A 77 -9.24 -12.59 -3.79
C ASP A 77 -8.71 -11.69 -2.67
N LEU A 78 -9.61 -11.30 -1.75
CA LEU A 78 -9.30 -10.33 -0.70
C LEU A 78 -8.26 -10.86 0.32
N SER A 79 -8.38 -12.12 0.75
CA SER A 79 -7.40 -12.75 1.66
C SER A 79 -6.03 -12.90 1.01
N GLY A 80 -6.00 -13.29 -0.27
CA GLY A 80 -4.77 -13.39 -1.02
C GLY A 80 -4.14 -12.03 -1.31
N ALA A 81 -4.95 -10.98 -1.52
CA ALA A 81 -4.47 -9.61 -1.70
C ALA A 81 -3.77 -9.10 -0.44
N LEU A 82 -4.41 -9.27 0.73
CA LEU A 82 -3.84 -8.92 2.03
C LEU A 82 -2.53 -9.68 2.32
N SER A 83 -2.51 -10.98 2.03
CA SER A 83 -1.33 -11.83 2.21
C SER A 83 -0.18 -11.39 1.31
N ALA A 84 -0.47 -11.01 0.06
CA ALA A 84 0.55 -10.52 -0.88
C ALA A 84 1.09 -9.14 -0.46
N ALA A 85 0.25 -8.23 0.04
CA ALA A 85 0.70 -6.95 0.56
C ALA A 85 1.67 -7.12 1.74
N CYS A 86 1.33 -7.98 2.70
CA CYS A 86 2.25 -8.31 3.80
C CYS A 86 3.52 -9.02 3.31
N GLY A 87 3.40 -9.87 2.27
CA GLY A 87 4.54 -10.55 1.65
C GLY A 87 5.56 -9.57 1.05
N ALA A 88 5.10 -8.47 0.45
CA ALA A 88 6.01 -7.45 -0.07
C ALA A 88 6.90 -6.85 1.04
N LEU A 89 6.33 -6.57 2.21
CA LEU A 89 7.08 -6.11 3.37
C LEU A 89 7.95 -7.22 4.00
N ASP A 90 7.49 -8.47 3.97
CA ASP A 90 8.31 -9.60 4.41
C ASP A 90 9.62 -9.68 3.60
N SER A 91 9.51 -9.56 2.27
CA SER A 91 10.65 -9.58 1.35
C SER A 91 11.64 -8.44 1.64
N VAL A 92 11.16 -7.19 1.72
CA VAL A 92 12.04 -6.03 2.01
C VAL A 92 12.69 -6.13 3.39
N THR A 93 11.94 -6.51 4.42
CA THR A 93 12.49 -6.60 5.78
C THR A 93 13.49 -7.76 5.89
N ALA A 94 13.31 -8.86 5.17
CA ALA A 94 14.30 -9.93 5.10
C ALA A 94 15.61 -9.46 4.47
N ASP A 95 15.54 -8.71 3.37
CA ASP A 95 16.72 -8.13 2.70
C ASP A 95 17.45 -7.16 3.63
N ILE A 96 16.73 -6.26 4.31
CA ILE A 96 17.32 -5.31 5.27
C ILE A 96 17.97 -6.03 6.45
N TYR A 97 17.34 -7.09 6.98
CA TYR A 97 17.93 -7.89 8.04
C TYR A 97 19.27 -8.51 7.62
N SER A 98 19.36 -8.98 6.38
CA SER A 98 20.60 -9.51 5.81
C SER A 98 21.65 -8.42 5.63
N ILE A 99 21.30 -7.30 4.99
CA ILE A 99 22.23 -6.20 4.66
C ILE A 99 22.75 -5.49 5.92
N CYS A 100 21.87 -5.24 6.88
CA CYS A 100 22.18 -4.52 8.12
C CYS A 100 22.56 -5.44 9.29
N ASN A 101 22.68 -6.75 9.07
CA ASN A 101 23.04 -7.76 10.08
C ASN A 101 22.17 -7.68 11.36
N LEU A 102 20.84 -7.67 11.19
CA LEU A 102 19.89 -7.51 12.30
C LEU A 102 19.55 -8.84 13.01
N GLY A 103 20.16 -9.95 12.60
CA GLY A 103 19.89 -11.29 13.12
C GLY A 103 18.82 -12.03 12.32
N ASP A 104 18.10 -12.95 12.96
CA ASP A 104 17.12 -13.83 12.28
C ASP A 104 15.72 -13.17 12.21
N PRO A 105 15.21 -12.84 11.00
CA PRO A 105 13.89 -12.23 10.84
C PRO A 105 12.75 -13.15 11.31
N ASN A 106 12.93 -14.47 11.32
CA ASN A 106 11.87 -15.41 11.71
C ASN A 106 11.60 -15.43 13.22
N LYS A 107 12.49 -14.83 14.02
CA LYS A 107 12.33 -14.70 15.48
C LYS A 107 11.64 -13.41 15.89
N ALA A 108 11.37 -12.51 14.95
CA ALA A 108 10.72 -11.24 15.20
C ALA A 108 9.29 -11.24 14.66
N SER A 109 8.38 -10.55 15.36
CA SER A 109 7.03 -10.31 14.84
C SER A 109 7.10 -9.45 13.57
N PHE A 110 6.02 -9.43 12.79
CA PHE A 110 5.94 -8.58 11.61
C PHE A 110 6.17 -7.10 11.96
N GLN A 111 5.49 -6.61 13.01
CA GLN A 111 5.68 -5.25 13.52
C GLN A 111 7.14 -4.99 13.92
N GLU A 112 7.77 -5.92 14.65
CA GLU A 112 9.15 -5.77 15.10
C GLU A 112 10.12 -5.74 13.91
N ARG A 113 9.90 -6.56 12.88
CA ARG A 113 10.71 -6.55 11.65
C ARG A 113 10.65 -5.21 10.93
N VAL A 114 9.46 -4.65 10.78
CA VAL A 114 9.28 -3.33 10.16
C VAL A 114 9.99 -2.26 11.00
N LYS A 115 9.78 -2.24 12.32
CA LYS A 115 10.40 -1.27 13.22
C LYS A 115 11.93 -1.33 13.14
N ARG A 116 12.53 -2.51 13.31
CA ARG A 116 13.99 -2.68 13.26
C ARG A 116 14.58 -2.30 11.90
N SER A 117 13.82 -2.51 10.83
CA SER A 117 14.23 -2.09 9.48
C SER A 117 14.20 -0.55 9.33
N VAL A 118 13.15 0.12 9.83
CA VAL A 118 13.07 1.58 9.87
C VAL A 118 14.25 2.19 10.65
N ASP A 119 14.57 1.60 11.81
CA ASP A 119 15.69 2.04 12.65
C ASP A 119 17.04 1.84 11.92
N ALA A 120 17.25 0.67 11.32
CA ALA A 120 18.50 0.35 10.61
C ALA A 120 18.76 1.25 9.40
N LEU A 121 17.70 1.68 8.70
CA LEU A 121 17.78 2.59 7.57
C LEU A 121 17.86 4.07 7.96
N ASN A 122 17.84 4.39 9.26
CA ASN A 122 17.88 5.76 9.77
C ASN A 122 16.80 6.67 9.15
N VAL A 123 15.61 6.13 8.85
CA VAL A 123 14.51 6.86 8.18
C VAL A 123 14.18 8.16 8.91
N LYS A 124 14.12 8.10 10.25
CA LYS A 124 13.87 9.26 11.10
C LYS A 124 14.94 10.33 10.95
N SER A 125 16.22 9.95 11.03
CA SER A 125 17.34 10.89 10.95
C SER A 125 17.41 11.55 9.58
N ARG A 126 17.13 10.81 8.51
CA ARG A 126 17.04 11.34 7.14
C ARG A 126 15.95 12.40 7.02
N LEU A 127 14.74 12.09 7.48
CA LEU A 127 13.64 13.05 7.48
C LEU A 127 13.98 14.32 8.30
N VAL A 128 14.57 14.15 9.48
CA VAL A 128 14.99 15.30 10.30
C VAL A 128 15.99 16.17 9.54
N GLN A 129 16.96 15.57 8.83
CA GLN A 129 17.91 16.32 8.02
C GLN A 129 17.21 17.09 6.90
N GLU A 130 16.32 16.44 6.15
CA GLU A 130 15.55 17.09 5.07
C GLU A 130 14.70 18.26 5.59
N LEU A 131 14.07 18.12 6.77
CA LEU A 131 13.29 19.17 7.40
C LEU A 131 14.17 20.35 7.86
N VAL A 132 15.35 20.06 8.42
CA VAL A 132 16.34 21.08 8.79
C VAL A 132 16.83 21.83 7.56
N ASP A 133 17.08 21.13 6.45
CA ASP A 133 17.56 21.73 5.20
C ASP A 133 16.55 22.71 4.58
N ILE A 134 15.24 22.50 4.79
CA ILE A 134 14.18 23.43 4.40
C ILE A 134 13.82 24.46 5.49
N GLY A 135 14.62 24.54 6.56
CA GLY A 135 14.54 25.58 7.58
C GLY A 135 13.54 25.34 8.71
N TRP A 136 13.10 24.10 8.96
CA TRP A 136 12.23 23.79 10.09
C TRP A 136 12.97 23.86 11.42
N SER A 137 12.29 24.35 12.45
CA SER A 137 12.85 24.41 13.81
C SER A 137 12.77 23.06 14.53
N GLU A 138 13.61 22.85 15.55
CA GLU A 138 13.53 21.64 16.37
C GLU A 138 12.18 21.45 17.04
N ALA A 139 11.53 22.55 17.44
CA ALA A 139 10.20 22.51 18.04
C ALA A 139 9.14 21.94 17.08
N ASP A 140 9.35 22.07 15.77
CA ASP A 140 8.41 21.61 14.73
C ASP A 140 8.75 20.21 14.21
N TYR A 141 10.03 19.95 13.87
CA TYR A 141 10.39 18.67 13.25
C TYR A 141 10.38 17.51 14.26
N LYS A 142 10.66 17.76 15.54
CA LYS A 142 10.82 16.69 16.53
C LYS A 142 9.50 15.98 16.85
N PRO A 143 8.38 16.69 17.11
CA PRO A 143 7.07 16.04 17.22
C PRO A 143 6.67 15.31 15.94
N LEU A 144 6.90 15.90 14.77
CA LEU A 144 6.56 15.28 13.48
C LEU A 144 7.30 13.95 13.28
N ALA A 145 8.62 13.95 13.46
CA ALA A 145 9.45 12.76 13.29
C ALA A 145 9.05 11.63 14.25
N ASN A 146 8.74 11.95 15.51
CA ASN A 146 8.26 10.98 16.50
C ASN A 146 6.89 10.40 16.13
N ASN A 147 5.97 11.25 15.67
CA ASN A 147 4.63 10.79 15.26
C ASN A 147 4.68 9.97 13.97
N LEU A 148 5.57 10.29 13.04
CA LEU A 148 5.78 9.48 11.84
C LEU A 148 6.28 8.08 12.20
N GLU A 149 7.34 7.99 13.01
CA GLU A 149 7.88 6.71 13.49
C GLU A 149 6.79 5.88 14.19
N GLY A 150 6.02 6.51 15.10
CA GLY A 150 4.89 5.88 15.76
C GLY A 150 3.82 5.41 14.78
N SER A 151 3.51 6.20 13.75
CA SER A 151 2.50 5.87 12.74
C SER A 151 2.91 4.68 11.87
N LEU A 152 4.17 4.61 11.43
CA LEU A 152 4.69 3.46 10.66
C LEU A 152 4.62 2.17 11.49
N ASN A 153 4.97 2.25 12.77
CA ASN A 153 4.89 1.12 13.68
C ASN A 153 3.45 0.66 13.94
N GLN A 154 2.50 1.59 14.07
CA GLN A 154 1.07 1.26 14.21
C GLN A 154 0.49 0.68 12.91
N ALA A 155 0.88 1.20 11.74
CA ALA A 155 0.49 0.62 10.47
C ALA A 155 0.94 -0.84 10.35
N ALA A 156 2.19 -1.13 10.74
CA ALA A 156 2.71 -2.50 10.76
C ALA A 156 1.94 -3.42 11.73
N PHE A 157 1.55 -2.92 12.91
CA PHE A 157 0.70 -3.65 13.84
C PHE A 157 -0.67 -3.97 13.24
N VAL A 158 -1.34 -2.99 12.64
CA VAL A 158 -2.66 -3.20 12.03
C VAL A 158 -2.56 -4.23 10.92
N MET A 159 -1.60 -4.10 10.01
CA MET A 159 -1.38 -5.08 8.94
C MET A 159 -1.12 -6.49 9.49
N GLN A 160 -0.31 -6.62 10.55
CA GLN A 160 -0.06 -7.91 11.20
C GLN A 160 -1.36 -8.53 11.73
N LYS A 161 -2.22 -7.73 12.39
CA LYS A 161 -3.51 -8.19 12.91
C LYS A 161 -4.45 -8.60 11.79
N LEU A 162 -4.60 -7.75 10.77
CA LEU A 162 -5.44 -8.06 9.61
C LEU A 162 -4.95 -9.34 8.92
N ARG A 163 -3.64 -9.52 8.71
CA ARG A 163 -3.10 -10.76 8.11
C ARG A 163 -3.46 -12.00 8.92
N SER A 164 -3.31 -11.93 10.25
CA SER A 164 -3.61 -13.05 11.15
C SER A 164 -5.10 -13.42 11.13
N ASP A 165 -5.99 -12.43 11.01
CA ASP A 165 -7.42 -12.65 11.16
C ASP A 165 -8.19 -12.74 9.84
N MET A 166 -7.66 -12.17 8.75
CA MET A 166 -8.33 -12.11 7.43
C MET A 166 -7.50 -12.75 6.32
N GLY A 167 -6.24 -13.12 6.57
CA GLY A 167 -5.38 -13.83 5.62
C GLY A 167 -5.58 -15.35 5.62
N ASP A 168 -6.59 -15.88 6.31
CA ASP A 168 -6.87 -17.32 6.37
C ASP A 168 -7.20 -17.88 4.98
N VAL A 169 -6.30 -18.73 4.47
CA VAL A 169 -6.40 -19.38 3.16
C VAL A 169 -7.53 -20.38 3.05
N HIS A 170 -8.13 -20.77 4.18
CA HIS A 170 -9.33 -21.61 4.20
C HIS A 170 -10.63 -20.81 4.10
N GLY A 171 -10.57 -19.47 4.05
CA GLY A 171 -11.71 -18.59 3.76
C GLY A 171 -12.81 -18.63 4.83
N THR A 172 -12.48 -19.08 6.05
CA THR A 172 -13.49 -19.32 7.09
C THR A 172 -13.90 -18.03 7.80
N LYS A 173 -13.07 -16.99 7.74
CA LYS A 173 -13.30 -15.69 8.41
C LYS A 173 -13.75 -14.63 7.39
N PRO A 174 -14.74 -13.79 7.74
CA PRO A 174 -15.20 -12.72 6.85
C PRO A 174 -14.09 -11.68 6.62
N VAL A 175 -13.93 -11.26 5.36
CA VAL A 175 -12.92 -10.29 4.95
C VAL A 175 -13.58 -8.97 4.61
N ILE A 176 -13.18 -7.91 5.31
CA ILE A 176 -13.66 -6.55 5.08
C ILE A 176 -12.84 -5.93 3.94
N ASN A 177 -13.49 -5.71 2.78
CA ASN A 177 -12.85 -5.17 1.58
C ASN A 177 -12.10 -3.84 1.85
N ALA A 178 -12.73 -2.90 2.57
CA ALA A 178 -12.10 -1.62 2.91
C ALA A 178 -10.75 -1.78 3.63
N LEU A 179 -10.66 -2.69 4.59
CA LEU A 179 -9.42 -2.91 5.35
C LEU A 179 -8.33 -3.61 4.52
N VAL A 180 -8.71 -4.40 3.51
CA VAL A 180 -7.74 -4.96 2.56
C VAL A 180 -7.17 -3.87 1.66
N TYR A 181 -8.03 -2.96 1.19
CA TYR A 181 -7.59 -1.78 0.44
C TYR A 181 -6.62 -0.92 1.27
N ASP A 182 -6.98 -0.61 2.52
CA ASP A 182 -6.12 0.15 3.43
C ASP A 182 -4.79 -0.56 3.72
N SER A 183 -4.81 -1.89 3.83
CA SER A 183 -3.59 -2.68 4.02
C SER A 183 -2.63 -2.58 2.84
N ILE A 184 -3.15 -2.55 1.61
CA ILE A 184 -2.32 -2.35 0.42
C ILE A 184 -1.71 -0.94 0.43
N LYS A 185 -2.47 0.07 0.86
CA LYS A 185 -2.00 1.46 0.99
C LYS A 185 -0.93 1.61 2.07
N TRP A 186 -1.14 1.04 3.26
CA TRP A 186 -0.12 1.02 4.30
C TRP A 186 1.13 0.26 3.85
N SER A 187 0.96 -0.85 3.12
CA SER A 187 2.09 -1.57 2.55
C SER A 187 2.89 -0.69 1.61
N ALA A 188 2.24 0.04 0.69
CA ALA A 188 2.92 0.94 -0.23
C ALA A 188 3.68 2.05 0.51
N LEU A 189 3.06 2.67 1.51
CA LEU A 189 3.68 3.71 2.34
C LEU A 189 4.91 3.17 3.10
N LEU A 190 4.78 1.99 3.72
CA LEU A 190 5.87 1.34 4.42
C LEU A 190 7.00 0.93 3.48
N LEU A 191 6.67 0.38 2.30
CA LEU A 191 7.65 0.03 1.28
C LEU A 191 8.43 1.25 0.79
N ARG A 192 7.75 2.39 0.60
CA ARG A 192 8.42 3.65 0.26
C ARG A 192 9.36 4.12 1.37
N ALA A 193 8.95 4.02 2.63
CA ALA A 193 9.81 4.36 3.77
C ALA A 193 11.02 3.42 3.91
N LEU A 194 10.89 2.17 3.45
CA LEU A 194 11.93 1.13 3.51
C LEU A 194 12.71 0.98 2.19
N ALA A 195 12.34 1.70 1.14
CA ALA A 195 13.05 1.69 -0.13
C ALA A 195 14.44 2.29 0.10
N LEU A 196 15.46 1.49 -0.19
CA LEU A 196 16.85 1.92 -0.12
C LEU A 196 17.07 3.00 -1.19
N HIS A 197 17.24 4.24 -0.74
CA HIS A 197 17.83 5.33 -1.54
C HIS A 197 19.29 5.48 -1.14
#